data_AF-A0A6P5XXN7-F1
#
_entry.id   AF-A0A6P5XXN7-F1
#
_cell.length_a   1.000
_cell.length_b   1.000
_cell.length_c   1.000
_cell.angle_alpha   90.00
_cell.angle_beta   90.00
_cell.angle_gamma   90.00
#
_symmetry.space_group_name_H-M   'P 1'
#
loop_
_entity.id
_entity.type
_entity.pdbx_description
1 polymer ?
#
loop_
_entity_poly.entity_id
_entity_poly.type
_entity_poly.pdbx_seq_one_letter_code
_entity_poly.pdbx_strand_id
1 'polypeptide(L)'
;MLEYHLANLRSLKILCMDAREKSRSTILESSKDKRVPIFVMMPVDAFSFDASGRPRIRKIKALTVSLKALKLAGVHGIGVEVWWGIVERSSPFDYSWSLYEELFKLISDSGLKLHVALSFHSNIHSSNGKGGVSLPLWILEIGDVNKDIYYRDQHGFSNNDYLTLGVDQVPLLSGRTALQCYEDFMVSFVDKFESYIGSVIEEISIGLGPSGELRYPAHPFGDGRWKFPGIGEFQCYDKYMMKDLKMAACRERKPQWGDRGPQNAGCYNSLPSGVPFFEEGQESFLSDYGRFFLEWYSGRLICHADAILAKAAKILNKYQENEQTSVMLVAKIGGIYWWYQTISHPAELTAGYYNTALRDGYDPVVSVFSRHGAALHIPCLDMMDSETPPTYLCSPEGLLKQIQSVSKKRIIKLIGRNTTERHDKSGLRRIHSNCYNRQTEVVRSFTYFRMNDGIFRVENWNNFVPFVRLMSRDL
;
A
#
# COMPACT_ATOMS: atom_id res chain seq x y z
N MET A 1 62.16 -17.71 27.15
CA MET A 1 62.63 -18.72 26.19
C MET A 1 61.40 -19.35 25.55
N LEU A 2 61.12 -18.90 24.32
CA LEU A 2 60.51 -19.64 23.20
C LEU A 2 59.35 -20.61 23.49
N GLU A 3 58.12 -20.25 23.12
CA GLU A 3 57.45 -20.52 21.82
C GLU A 3 56.43 -21.65 22.01
N TYR A 4 55.13 -21.33 22.12
CA TYR A 4 54.16 -21.04 21.06
C TYR A 4 53.36 -22.28 20.64
N HIS A 5 52.03 -22.14 20.76
CA HIS A 5 50.96 -22.81 20.02
C HIS A 5 50.65 -24.28 20.33
N LEU A 6 49.52 -24.50 21.01
CA LEU A 6 48.28 -25.03 20.39
C LEU A 6 47.13 -25.10 21.41
N ALA A 7 45.92 -24.90 20.88
CA ALA A 7 44.60 -25.12 21.50
C ALA A 7 44.10 -24.07 22.51
N ASN A 8 43.32 -23.12 22.02
CA ASN A 8 42.43 -22.30 22.84
C ASN A 8 40.99 -22.41 22.31
N LEU A 9 40.02 -22.31 23.24
CA LEU A 9 38.58 -22.11 23.05
C LEU A 9 37.66 -23.35 22.91
N ARG A 10 37.54 -24.11 23.99
CA ARG A 10 36.27 -24.69 24.44
C ARG A 10 36.05 -24.37 25.91
N SER A 11 35.09 -23.50 26.21
CA SER A 11 34.32 -23.43 27.47
C SER A 11 33.87 -21.99 27.71
N LEU A 12 32.61 -21.70 27.40
CA LEU A 12 31.84 -20.72 28.15
C LEU A 12 30.40 -21.22 28.25
N LYS A 13 30.14 -21.77 29.43
CA LYS A 13 28.84 -22.16 29.96
C LYS A 13 27.87 -20.98 29.87
N ILE A 14 26.74 -21.17 29.21
CA ILE A 14 25.58 -20.28 29.34
C ILE A 14 24.81 -20.76 30.57
N LEU A 15 24.74 -19.88 31.57
CA LEU A 15 23.96 -20.03 32.79
C LEU A 15 22.47 -20.12 32.46
N CYS A 16 21.86 -21.23 32.86
CA CYS A 16 20.42 -21.39 32.98
C CYS A 16 19.98 -20.63 34.25
N MET A 17 19.12 -19.62 34.11
CA MET A 17 18.43 -18.99 35.22
C MET A 17 16.92 -19.07 34.98
N ASP A 18 16.28 -19.84 35.86
CA ASP A 18 14.84 -19.88 36.11
C ASP A 18 14.29 -18.46 36.30
N ALA A 19 13.41 -18.04 35.38
CA ALA A 19 12.52 -16.91 35.60
C ALA A 19 11.11 -17.47 35.84
N ARG A 20 10.77 -17.61 37.12
CA ARG A 20 9.43 -17.94 37.62
C ARG A 20 8.40 -16.97 37.03
N GLU A 21 7.45 -17.52 36.28
CA GLU A 21 6.20 -16.87 35.93
C GLU A 21 5.47 -16.40 37.19
N LYS A 22 5.32 -15.08 37.35
CA LYS A 22 4.25 -14.51 38.17
C LYS A 22 3.24 -13.87 37.22
N SER A 23 2.29 -14.72 36.81
CA SER A 23 1.00 -14.31 36.30
C SER A 23 0.28 -13.42 37.32
N ARG A 24 -0.03 -12.19 36.92
CA ARG A 24 -1.23 -11.41 37.29
C ARG A 24 -1.17 -10.06 36.59
N SER A 25 -1.69 -10.00 35.37
CA SER A 25 -2.32 -8.79 34.85
C SER A 25 -3.75 -9.15 34.50
N THR A 26 -4.67 -8.82 35.40
CA THR A 26 -6.10 -8.73 35.11
C THR A 26 -6.26 -7.74 33.97
N ILE A 27 -6.46 -8.26 32.76
CA ILE A 27 -6.88 -7.47 31.61
C ILE A 27 -8.26 -6.92 31.98
N LEU A 28 -8.29 -5.64 32.36
CA LEU A 28 -9.53 -4.90 32.42
C LEU A 28 -9.97 -4.73 30.96
N GLU A 29 -10.89 -5.60 30.50
CA GLU A 29 -11.62 -5.39 29.26
C GLU A 29 -12.39 -4.08 29.38
N SER A 30 -11.78 -2.99 28.93
CA SER A 30 -12.49 -1.76 28.61
C SER A 30 -13.27 -2.02 27.32
N SER A 31 -14.45 -2.62 27.43
CA SER A 31 -15.49 -2.57 26.39
C SER A 31 -16.04 -1.15 26.27
N LYS A 32 -15.20 -0.22 25.82
CA LYS A 32 -15.66 1.08 25.33
C LYS A 32 -15.88 0.93 23.85
N ASP A 33 -17.13 0.98 23.44
CA ASP A 33 -17.54 1.02 22.05
C ASP A 33 -16.75 2.07 21.28
N LYS A 34 -15.89 1.60 20.37
CA LYS A 34 -14.95 2.47 19.66
C LYS A 34 -15.62 3.00 18.40
N ARG A 35 -16.05 4.26 18.42
CA ARG A 35 -16.44 4.99 17.19
C ARG A 35 -15.37 4.81 16.11
N VAL A 36 -15.81 4.57 14.88
CA VAL A 36 -14.95 4.49 13.71
C VAL A 36 -15.11 5.79 12.91
N PRO A 37 -14.20 6.77 13.04
CA PRO A 37 -14.26 8.01 12.29
C PRO A 37 -14.22 7.74 10.78
N ILE A 38 -15.10 8.43 10.05
CA ILE A 38 -15.15 8.36 8.59
C ILE A 38 -14.32 9.50 8.00
N PHE A 39 -13.43 9.12 7.10
CA PHE A 39 -12.77 10.00 6.16
C PHE A 39 -13.36 9.80 4.76
N VAL A 40 -13.32 10.83 3.93
CA VAL A 40 -13.70 10.72 2.51
C VAL A 40 -12.52 11.11 1.64
N MET A 41 -12.14 10.23 0.72
CA MET A 41 -11.03 10.48 -0.19
C MET A 41 -11.37 11.55 -1.24
N MET A 42 -10.42 12.46 -1.51
CA MET A 42 -10.54 13.51 -2.53
C MET A 42 -10.86 12.97 -3.95
N PRO A 43 -11.46 13.82 -4.84
CA PRO A 43 -11.53 13.65 -6.31
C PRO A 43 -10.24 13.09 -6.93
N VAL A 44 -10.32 12.10 -7.83
CA VAL A 44 -9.15 11.51 -8.53
C VAL A 44 -8.54 12.54 -9.46
N ASP A 45 -9.39 13.43 -9.97
CA ASP A 45 -9.12 14.56 -10.83
C ASP A 45 -9.15 15.88 -10.03
N ALA A 46 -8.84 15.83 -8.73
CA ALA A 46 -8.81 17.01 -7.85
C ALA A 46 -7.81 18.07 -8.31
N PHE A 47 -6.78 17.68 -9.06
CA PHE A 47 -5.70 18.55 -9.48
C PHE A 47 -5.67 18.67 -11.01
N SER A 48 -5.23 19.83 -11.46
CA SER A 48 -5.01 20.14 -12.87
C SER A 48 -3.81 21.07 -12.99
N PHE A 49 -3.30 21.23 -14.20
CA PHE A 49 -2.23 22.19 -14.51
C PHE A 49 -2.82 23.33 -15.34
N ASP A 50 -2.42 24.56 -15.05
CA ASP A 50 -2.76 25.70 -15.90
C ASP A 50 -1.89 25.77 -17.15
N ALA A 51 -2.16 26.75 -18.03
CA ALA A 51 -1.41 26.93 -19.28
C ALA A 51 0.09 27.20 -19.06
N SER A 52 0.49 27.63 -17.86
CA SER A 52 1.89 27.83 -17.48
C SER A 52 2.53 26.60 -16.82
N GLY A 53 1.79 25.50 -16.72
CA GLY A 53 2.25 24.26 -16.09
C GLY A 53 2.20 24.29 -14.56
N ARG A 54 1.59 25.31 -13.93
CA ARG A 54 1.45 25.37 -12.47
C ARG A 54 0.26 24.53 -12.00
N PRO A 55 0.41 23.75 -10.93
CA PRO A 55 -0.68 22.92 -10.42
C PRO A 55 -1.75 23.80 -9.75
N ARG A 56 -3.02 23.40 -9.89
CA ARG A 56 -4.19 24.08 -9.29
C ARG A 56 -5.24 23.07 -8.84
N ILE A 57 -6.00 23.44 -7.81
CA ILE A 57 -7.16 22.67 -7.33
C ILE A 57 -8.32 22.85 -8.33
N ARG A 58 -8.77 21.76 -8.92
CA ARG A 58 -9.89 21.76 -9.87
C ARG A 58 -11.20 22.05 -9.14
N LYS A 59 -12.05 22.91 -9.72
CA LYS A 59 -13.39 23.24 -9.20
C LYS A 59 -13.40 23.62 -7.70
N ILE A 60 -12.44 24.45 -7.26
CA ILE A 60 -12.27 24.82 -5.83
C ILE A 60 -13.58 25.25 -5.14
N LYS A 61 -14.44 26.03 -5.80
CA LYS A 61 -15.75 26.43 -5.27
C LYS A 61 -16.66 25.24 -4.97
N ALA A 62 -16.73 24.27 -5.89
CA ALA A 62 -17.53 23.06 -5.70
C ALA A 62 -16.95 22.22 -4.57
N LEU A 63 -15.62 22.07 -4.53
CA LEU A 63 -14.93 21.38 -3.43
C LEU A 63 -15.27 22.02 -2.08
N THR A 64 -15.22 23.35 -1.95
CA THR A 64 -15.59 24.05 -0.71
C THR A 64 -17.02 23.73 -0.26
N VAL A 65 -17.97 23.67 -1.20
CA VAL A 65 -19.36 23.28 -0.89
C VAL A 65 -19.45 21.82 -0.47
N SER A 66 -18.77 20.92 -1.18
CA SER A 66 -18.70 19.50 -0.84
C SER A 66 -18.11 19.27 0.56
N LEU A 67 -17.02 19.95 0.93
CA LEU A 67 -16.42 19.86 2.26
C LEU A 67 -17.40 20.27 3.36
N LYS A 68 -18.13 21.38 3.17
CA LYS A 68 -19.18 21.83 4.10
C LYS A 68 -20.30 20.79 4.24
N ALA A 69 -20.77 20.24 3.12
CA ALA A 69 -21.81 19.20 3.13
C ALA A 69 -21.35 17.93 3.86
N LEU A 70 -20.12 17.48 3.63
CA LEU A 70 -19.53 16.32 4.32
C LEU A 70 -19.37 16.60 5.81
N LYS A 71 -18.91 17.79 6.21
CA LYS A 71 -18.83 18.17 7.62
C LYS A 71 -20.20 18.15 8.29
N LEU A 72 -21.23 18.70 7.64
CA LEU A 72 -22.61 18.68 8.15
C LEU A 72 -23.20 17.25 8.23
N ALA A 73 -22.77 16.34 7.36
CA ALA A 73 -23.13 14.92 7.43
C ALA A 73 -22.51 14.18 8.62
N GLY A 74 -21.48 14.76 9.25
CA GLY A 74 -20.73 14.15 10.36
C GLY A 74 -19.44 13.45 9.92
N VAL A 75 -18.96 13.68 8.69
CA VAL A 75 -17.64 13.19 8.26
C VAL A 75 -16.56 13.81 9.13
N HIS A 76 -15.61 13.00 9.58
CA HIS A 76 -14.55 13.41 10.50
C HIS A 76 -13.41 14.13 9.77
N GLY A 77 -13.03 13.65 8.58
CA GLY A 77 -11.96 14.25 7.80
C GLY A 77 -11.93 13.86 6.32
N ILE A 78 -10.87 14.30 5.65
CA ILE A 78 -10.65 14.11 4.21
C ILE A 78 -9.32 13.39 3.98
N GLY A 79 -9.33 12.40 3.09
CA GLY A 79 -8.13 11.77 2.57
C GLY A 79 -7.58 12.55 1.38
N VAL A 80 -6.29 12.89 1.41
CA VAL A 80 -5.61 13.65 0.35
C VAL A 80 -4.35 12.93 -0.12
N GLU A 81 -4.22 12.74 -1.43
CA GLU A 81 -2.96 12.33 -2.06
C GLU A 81 -2.04 13.55 -2.27
N VAL A 82 -0.87 13.48 -1.66
CA VAL A 82 0.24 14.43 -1.82
C VAL A 82 1.19 13.88 -2.87
N TRP A 83 1.07 14.37 -4.10
CA TRP A 83 1.72 13.80 -5.27
C TRP A 83 3.16 14.27 -5.43
N TRP A 84 4.08 13.32 -5.56
CA TRP A 84 5.49 13.62 -5.82
C TRP A 84 5.68 14.47 -7.09
N GLY A 85 4.99 14.12 -8.18
CA GLY A 85 5.07 14.86 -9.45
C GLY A 85 4.33 16.19 -9.51
N ILE A 86 3.68 16.62 -8.41
CA ILE A 86 3.22 18.00 -8.21
C ILE A 86 4.25 18.78 -7.40
N VAL A 87 4.70 18.22 -6.28
CA VAL A 87 5.50 18.95 -5.30
C VAL A 87 6.94 19.12 -5.76
N GLU A 88 7.59 18.07 -6.25
CA GLU A 88 9.00 18.10 -6.71
C GLU A 88 9.05 18.00 -8.24
N ARG A 89 8.13 18.71 -8.93
CA ARG A 89 7.80 18.47 -10.33
C ARG A 89 8.95 18.73 -11.30
N SER A 90 9.59 19.90 -11.17
CA SER A 90 10.45 20.48 -12.22
C SER A 90 11.90 20.04 -12.09
N SER A 91 12.44 20.00 -10.87
CA SER A 91 13.85 19.67 -10.64
C SER A 91 14.06 19.01 -9.27
N PRO A 92 15.15 18.23 -9.10
CA PRO A 92 15.51 17.64 -7.82
C PRO A 92 15.62 18.71 -6.72
N PHE A 93 15.10 18.42 -5.53
CA PHE A 93 15.11 19.27 -4.32
C PHE A 93 14.27 20.56 -4.40
N ASP A 94 13.60 20.82 -5.52
CA ASP A 94 12.72 21.98 -5.68
C ASP A 94 11.28 21.63 -5.28
N TYR A 95 11.01 21.70 -3.96
CA TYR A 95 9.71 21.35 -3.38
C TYR A 95 8.76 22.56 -3.32
N SER A 96 7.69 22.53 -4.12
CA SER A 96 6.61 23.52 -4.08
C SER A 96 5.39 22.99 -3.35
N TRP A 97 5.19 23.45 -2.11
CA TRP A 97 4.07 23.07 -1.25
C TRP A 97 2.83 23.95 -1.34
N SER A 98 2.90 25.07 -2.09
CA SER A 98 1.86 26.11 -2.16
C SER A 98 0.43 25.58 -2.40
N LEU A 99 0.28 24.63 -3.32
CA LEU A 99 -1.01 23.98 -3.61
C LEU A 99 -1.59 23.27 -2.39
N TYR A 100 -0.74 22.54 -1.66
CA TYR A 100 -1.14 21.76 -0.50
C TYR A 100 -1.35 22.64 0.73
N GLU A 101 -0.62 23.75 0.86
CA GLU A 101 -0.91 24.79 1.87
C GLU A 101 -2.32 25.34 1.70
N GLU A 102 -2.71 25.74 0.48
CA GLU A 102 -4.06 26.22 0.18
C GLU A 102 -5.12 25.16 0.50
N LEU A 103 -4.88 23.91 0.06
CA LEU A 103 -5.82 22.81 0.27
C LEU A 103 -5.96 22.44 1.75
N PHE A 104 -4.86 22.30 2.49
CA PHE A 104 -4.89 21.90 3.89
C PHE A 104 -5.50 23.01 4.74
N LYS A 105 -5.23 24.28 4.41
CA LYS A 105 -5.93 25.41 5.03
C LYS A 105 -7.43 25.35 4.77
N LEU A 106 -7.87 25.12 3.53
CA LEU A 106 -9.30 25.01 3.21
C LEU A 106 -10.00 23.89 3.98
N ILE A 107 -9.36 22.72 4.09
CA ILE A 107 -9.93 21.56 4.81
C ILE A 107 -9.96 21.84 6.32
N SER A 108 -8.89 22.38 6.88
CA SER A 108 -8.81 22.77 8.30
C SER A 108 -9.84 23.84 8.66
N ASP A 109 -9.96 24.90 7.85
CA ASP A 109 -10.93 25.99 8.05
C ASP A 109 -12.39 25.48 7.93
N SER A 110 -12.60 24.35 7.25
CA SER A 110 -13.90 23.66 7.19
C SER A 110 -14.16 22.77 8.42
N GLY A 111 -13.23 22.72 9.39
CA GLY A 111 -13.33 21.93 10.61
C GLY A 111 -13.16 20.42 10.40
N LEU A 112 -12.49 20.01 9.32
CA LEU A 112 -12.25 18.61 8.97
C LEU A 112 -10.79 18.22 9.24
N LYS A 113 -10.57 16.98 9.66
CA LYS A 113 -9.24 16.38 9.83
C LYS A 113 -8.66 15.89 8.51
N LEU A 114 -7.38 15.53 8.52
CA LEU A 114 -6.63 15.09 7.35
C LEU A 114 -6.03 13.70 7.54
N HIS A 115 -6.26 12.85 6.55
CA HIS A 115 -5.43 11.71 6.23
C HIS A 115 -4.61 12.06 5.00
N VAL A 116 -3.28 11.98 5.10
CA VAL A 116 -2.37 12.32 4.01
C VAL A 116 -1.73 11.04 3.46
N ALA A 117 -1.76 10.85 2.15
CA ALA A 117 -0.98 9.82 1.47
C ALA A 117 0.17 10.46 0.70
N LEU A 118 1.41 10.14 1.06
CA LEU A 118 2.60 10.58 0.31
C LEU A 118 2.73 9.70 -0.93
N SER A 119 2.30 10.23 -2.07
CA SER A 119 2.11 9.51 -3.32
C SER A 119 3.34 9.60 -4.20
N PHE A 120 4.25 8.65 -4.01
CA PHE A 120 5.44 8.44 -4.84
C PHE A 120 5.15 7.72 -6.17
N HIS A 121 3.89 7.70 -6.61
CA HIS A 121 3.41 7.00 -7.80
C HIS A 121 2.66 7.96 -8.74
N SER A 122 2.46 7.55 -9.98
CA SER A 122 1.61 8.21 -10.98
C SER A 122 0.21 7.60 -11.01
N ASN A 123 -0.77 8.40 -11.40
CA ASN A 123 -2.15 7.95 -11.66
C ASN A 123 -2.64 8.29 -13.08
N ILE A 124 -1.72 8.58 -14.01
CA ILE A 124 -2.07 8.95 -15.40
C ILE A 124 -2.93 7.87 -16.07
N HIS A 125 -2.48 6.60 -16.01
CA HIS A 125 -3.21 5.49 -16.62
C HIS A 125 -4.57 5.26 -15.97
N SER A 126 -4.68 5.44 -14.65
CA SER A 126 -5.95 5.28 -13.92
C SER A 126 -6.94 6.44 -14.16
N SER A 127 -6.45 7.60 -14.61
CA SER A 127 -7.26 8.80 -14.87
C SER A 127 -7.81 8.89 -16.30
N ASN A 128 -7.57 7.89 -17.16
CA ASN A 128 -7.86 7.94 -18.60
C ASN A 128 -7.32 9.23 -19.25
N GLY A 129 -6.16 9.72 -18.77
CA GLY A 129 -5.50 10.94 -19.26
C GLY A 129 -6.16 12.26 -18.88
N LYS A 130 -7.28 12.28 -18.14
CA LYS A 130 -7.96 13.52 -17.71
C LYS A 130 -7.65 13.82 -16.25
N GLY A 131 -6.71 14.74 -16.01
CA GLY A 131 -6.40 15.22 -14.65
C GLY A 131 -5.48 14.30 -13.83
N GLY A 132 -4.78 13.37 -14.49
CA GLY A 132 -3.75 12.55 -13.86
C GLY A 132 -2.45 13.32 -13.59
N VAL A 133 -1.68 12.81 -12.64
CA VAL A 133 -0.40 13.30 -12.17
C VAL A 133 0.65 12.23 -12.47
N SER A 134 1.69 12.61 -13.22
CA SER A 134 2.87 11.79 -13.48
C SER A 134 3.79 11.70 -12.26
N LEU A 135 4.84 10.89 -12.34
CA LEU A 135 6.07 11.13 -11.58
C LEU A 135 6.68 12.51 -11.94
N PRO A 136 7.62 13.05 -11.16
CA PRO A 136 8.32 14.29 -11.52
C PRO A 136 8.86 14.29 -12.95
N LEU A 137 8.87 15.44 -13.61
CA LEU A 137 9.28 15.54 -15.01
C LEU A 137 10.75 15.13 -15.20
N TRP A 138 11.62 15.55 -14.29
CA TRP A 138 13.04 15.16 -14.29
C TRP A 138 13.25 13.64 -14.10
N ILE A 139 12.32 12.93 -13.43
CA ILE A 139 12.35 11.46 -13.36
C ILE A 139 11.94 10.86 -14.71
N LEU A 140 10.94 11.43 -15.37
CA LEU A 140 10.52 10.98 -16.70
C LEU A 140 11.64 11.14 -17.73
N GLU A 141 12.38 12.25 -17.69
CA GLU A 141 13.55 12.50 -18.56
C GLU A 141 14.63 11.42 -18.38
N ILE A 142 14.93 11.03 -17.13
CA ILE A 142 15.84 9.91 -16.84
C ILE A 142 15.27 8.60 -17.39
N GLY A 143 13.95 8.38 -17.21
CA GLY A 143 13.24 7.21 -17.71
C GLY A 143 13.16 7.12 -19.22
N ASP A 144 13.25 8.23 -19.94
CA ASP A 144 13.32 8.26 -21.41
C ASP A 144 14.64 7.75 -21.95
N VAL A 145 15.73 7.98 -21.22
CA VAL A 145 17.05 7.41 -21.53
C VAL A 145 17.20 5.99 -20.98
N ASN A 146 16.66 5.72 -19.80
CA ASN A 146 16.83 4.46 -19.08
C ASN A 146 15.49 3.90 -18.60
N LYS A 147 14.81 3.15 -19.46
CA LYS A 147 13.51 2.52 -19.18
C LYS A 147 13.54 1.47 -18.06
N ASP A 148 14.73 1.04 -17.62
CA ASP A 148 14.89 0.07 -16.52
C ASP A 148 14.79 0.71 -15.13
N ILE A 149 14.59 2.02 -15.01
CA ILE A 149 14.22 2.62 -13.70
C ILE A 149 12.76 2.32 -13.31
N TYR A 150 12.00 1.71 -14.22
CA TYR A 150 10.61 1.33 -14.06
C TYR A 150 10.49 -0.20 -14.04
N TYR A 151 9.41 -0.71 -13.44
CA TYR A 151 9.09 -2.12 -13.53
C TYR A 151 8.85 -2.55 -14.98
N ARG A 152 9.27 -3.77 -15.32
CA ARG A 152 9.11 -4.33 -16.67
C ARG A 152 8.57 -5.75 -16.64
N ASP A 153 7.71 -6.06 -17.60
CA ASP A 153 7.27 -7.43 -17.88
C ASP A 153 8.24 -8.18 -18.78
N GLN A 154 7.97 -9.47 -18.99
CA GLN A 154 8.82 -10.37 -19.78
C GLN A 154 8.97 -9.95 -21.25
N HIS A 155 8.03 -9.15 -21.76
CA HIS A 155 8.03 -8.62 -23.13
C HIS A 155 8.75 -7.27 -23.22
N GLY A 156 9.25 -6.75 -22.09
CA GLY A 156 9.97 -5.50 -22.02
C GLY A 156 9.09 -4.26 -21.95
N PHE A 157 7.77 -4.38 -21.76
CA PHE A 157 6.93 -3.20 -21.54
C PHE A 157 7.18 -2.63 -20.14
N SER A 158 7.50 -1.34 -20.09
CA SER A 158 7.72 -0.62 -18.84
C SER A 158 6.41 -0.09 -18.26
N ASN A 159 6.27 -0.11 -16.94
CA ASN A 159 5.23 0.62 -16.21
C ASN A 159 5.87 1.80 -15.46
N ASN A 160 5.63 3.01 -15.95
CA ASN A 160 6.16 4.26 -15.35
C ASN A 160 5.23 4.86 -14.27
N ASP A 161 4.34 4.06 -13.67
CA ASP A 161 3.56 4.51 -12.52
C ASP A 161 4.40 4.58 -11.24
N TYR A 162 5.51 3.85 -11.16
CA TYR A 162 6.39 3.82 -9.98
C TYR A 162 7.82 3.41 -10.38
N LEU A 163 8.82 3.80 -9.58
CA LEU A 163 10.20 3.35 -9.78
C LEU A 163 10.33 1.87 -9.38
N THR A 164 11.07 1.06 -10.14
CA THR A 164 11.33 -0.33 -9.71
C THR A 164 12.07 -0.34 -8.38
N LEU A 165 11.72 -1.26 -7.47
CA LEU A 165 12.50 -1.47 -6.24
C LEU A 165 13.95 -1.89 -6.53
N GLY A 166 14.25 -2.30 -7.77
CA GLY A 166 15.62 -2.55 -8.23
C GLY A 166 16.53 -1.32 -8.15
N VAL A 167 15.98 -0.10 -8.13
CA VAL A 167 16.74 1.16 -8.04
C VAL A 167 16.73 1.82 -6.65
N ASP A 168 16.16 1.16 -5.63
CA ASP A 168 16.08 1.68 -4.25
C ASP A 168 17.42 2.21 -3.73
N GLN A 169 18.51 1.51 -4.04
CA GLN A 169 19.86 1.77 -3.55
C GLN A 169 20.83 2.19 -4.66
N VAL A 170 20.35 2.50 -5.86
CA VAL A 170 21.21 2.82 -7.01
C VAL A 170 21.16 4.32 -7.28
N PRO A 171 22.31 5.06 -7.25
CA PRO A 171 22.33 6.52 -7.28
C PRO A 171 22.18 7.08 -8.71
N LEU A 172 21.02 6.84 -9.33
CA LEU A 172 20.73 7.20 -10.74
C LEU A 172 19.87 8.45 -10.89
N LEU A 173 19.32 8.97 -9.79
CA LEU A 173 18.32 10.03 -9.78
C LEU A 173 18.99 11.36 -9.47
N SER A 174 19.77 11.87 -10.42
CA SER A 174 20.60 13.07 -10.27
C SER A 174 21.56 12.98 -9.06
N GLY A 175 22.21 11.82 -8.93
CA GLY A 175 23.13 11.51 -7.83
C GLY A 175 22.48 10.92 -6.57
N ARG A 176 21.14 10.90 -6.48
CA ARG A 176 20.39 10.25 -5.39
C ARG A 176 19.92 8.84 -5.75
N THR A 177 19.69 8.01 -4.74
CA THR A 177 18.91 6.78 -4.85
C THR A 177 17.41 7.05 -4.72
N ALA A 178 16.55 6.10 -5.11
CA ALA A 178 15.09 6.27 -4.92
C ALA A 178 14.72 6.40 -3.44
N LEU A 179 15.37 5.64 -2.55
CA LEU A 179 15.17 5.77 -1.10
C LEU A 179 15.52 7.17 -0.57
N GLN A 180 16.59 7.78 -1.07
CA GLN A 180 16.96 9.15 -0.70
C GLN A 180 15.91 10.16 -1.19
N CYS A 181 15.41 10.02 -2.42
CA CYS A 181 14.32 10.87 -2.91
C CYS A 181 13.08 10.79 -2.01
N TYR A 182 12.69 9.59 -1.58
CA TYR A 182 11.55 9.41 -0.69
C TYR A 182 11.81 10.01 0.71
N GLU A 183 13.01 9.78 1.26
CA GLU A 183 13.42 10.35 2.56
C GLU A 183 13.41 11.88 2.54
N ASP A 184 14.06 12.50 1.55
CA ASP A 184 14.13 13.96 1.41
C ASP A 184 12.73 14.58 1.26
N PHE A 185 11.85 13.93 0.49
CA PHE A 185 10.46 14.37 0.33
C PHE A 185 9.69 14.31 1.66
N MET A 186 9.83 13.21 2.42
CA MET A 186 9.19 13.06 3.72
C MET A 186 9.68 14.11 4.72
N VAL A 187 10.99 14.40 4.74
CA VAL A 187 11.56 15.46 5.58
C VAL A 187 10.99 16.82 5.19
N SER A 188 11.02 17.17 3.90
CA SER A 188 10.47 18.43 3.38
C SER A 188 8.99 18.60 3.70
N PHE A 189 8.19 17.52 3.63
CA PHE A 189 6.78 17.53 4.02
C PHE A 189 6.60 17.82 5.50
N VAL A 190 7.34 17.12 6.36
CA VAL A 190 7.25 17.26 7.81
C VAL A 190 7.67 18.65 8.26
N ASP A 191 8.77 19.17 7.72
CA ASP A 191 9.25 20.52 8.02
C ASP A 191 8.22 21.57 7.59
N LYS A 192 7.58 21.36 6.43
CA LYS A 192 6.59 22.31 5.91
C LYS A 192 5.29 22.33 6.72
N PHE A 193 4.82 21.16 7.14
CA PHE A 193 3.50 20.98 7.76
C PHE A 193 3.58 20.61 9.24
N GLU A 194 4.69 20.90 9.92
CA GLU A 194 4.93 20.54 11.32
C GLU A 194 3.76 20.93 12.23
N SER A 195 3.21 22.14 12.07
CA SER A 195 2.08 22.62 12.88
C SER A 195 0.76 21.88 12.64
N TYR A 196 0.62 21.20 11.51
CA TYR A 196 -0.57 20.41 11.15
C TYR A 196 -0.47 18.96 11.65
N ILE A 197 0.74 18.43 11.88
CA ILE A 197 0.94 17.03 12.28
C ILE A 197 0.46 16.82 13.71
N GLY A 198 -0.45 15.84 13.90
CA GLY A 198 -1.08 15.55 15.19
C GLY A 198 -2.21 16.51 15.57
N SER A 199 -2.31 17.68 14.93
CA SER A 199 -3.39 18.65 15.17
C SER A 199 -4.53 18.51 14.16
N VAL A 200 -4.21 18.57 12.87
CA VAL A 200 -5.14 18.41 11.75
C VAL A 200 -4.88 17.09 11.01
N ILE A 201 -3.61 16.77 10.77
CA ILE A 201 -3.17 15.53 10.13
C ILE A 201 -3.09 14.44 11.21
N GLU A 202 -3.96 13.45 11.11
CA GLU A 202 -4.06 12.33 12.05
C GLU A 202 -3.40 11.06 11.50
N GLU A 203 -3.22 10.98 10.18
CA GLU A 203 -2.63 9.84 9.48
C GLU A 203 -1.70 10.30 8.36
N ILE A 204 -0.55 9.64 8.23
CA ILE A 204 0.37 9.75 7.11
C ILE A 204 0.61 8.34 6.54
N SER A 205 0.02 8.07 5.38
CA SER A 205 0.24 6.86 4.60
C SER A 205 1.43 7.03 3.66
N ILE A 206 2.33 6.06 3.62
CA ILE A 206 3.51 6.07 2.75
C ILE A 206 3.23 5.22 1.50
N GLY A 207 3.40 5.80 0.31
CA GLY A 207 3.24 5.08 -0.95
C GLY A 207 4.40 4.12 -1.20
N LEU A 208 4.10 2.82 -1.29
CA LEU A 208 5.11 1.75 -1.43
C LEU A 208 5.12 1.09 -2.81
N GLY A 209 4.51 1.74 -3.80
CA GLY A 209 4.32 1.16 -5.12
C GLY A 209 3.18 1.81 -5.92
N PRO A 210 2.77 1.18 -7.04
CA PRO A 210 1.67 1.65 -7.87
C PRO A 210 0.38 1.80 -7.05
N SER A 211 -0.35 2.89 -7.29
CA SER A 211 -1.56 3.26 -6.50
C SER A 211 -1.31 3.41 -4.98
N GLY A 212 -0.05 3.65 -4.60
CA GLY A 212 0.41 3.76 -3.22
C GLY A 212 0.44 2.43 -2.46
N GLU A 213 0.21 1.31 -3.14
CA GLU A 213 0.11 -0.02 -2.54
C GLU A 213 1.45 -0.74 -2.60
N LEU A 214 1.79 -1.49 -1.55
CA LEU A 214 2.92 -2.40 -1.58
C LEU A 214 2.60 -3.60 -2.47
N ARG A 215 2.88 -3.50 -3.76
CA ARG A 215 2.75 -4.57 -4.75
C ARG A 215 3.51 -4.23 -6.03
N TYR A 216 3.70 -5.23 -6.87
CA TYR A 216 4.11 -5.01 -8.25
C TYR A 216 2.93 -4.54 -9.13
N PRO A 217 3.19 -3.85 -10.27
CA PRO A 217 2.16 -3.45 -11.22
C PRO A 217 1.69 -4.61 -12.12
N ALA A 218 1.38 -5.77 -11.54
CA ALA A 218 1.05 -7.00 -12.26
C ALA A 218 -0.29 -6.97 -13.04
N HIS A 219 -1.15 -6.00 -12.71
CA HIS A 219 -2.50 -5.85 -13.25
C HIS A 219 -2.73 -4.41 -13.73
N PRO A 220 -2.12 -3.98 -14.86
CA PRO A 220 -2.27 -2.61 -15.36
C PRO A 220 -3.67 -2.39 -15.95
N PHE A 221 -4.61 -1.93 -15.11
CA PHE A 221 -6.00 -1.64 -15.53
C PHE A 221 -6.12 -0.51 -16.57
N GLY A 222 -5.19 0.45 -16.56
CA GLY A 222 -5.34 1.74 -17.25
C GLY A 222 -4.77 1.81 -18.67
N ASP A 223 -4.01 0.81 -19.12
CA ASP A 223 -3.41 0.79 -20.46
C ASP A 223 -3.96 -0.31 -21.38
N GLY A 224 -4.91 -1.11 -20.89
CA GLY A 224 -5.61 -2.14 -21.65
C GLY A 224 -4.89 -3.47 -21.80
N ARG A 225 -3.65 -3.62 -21.29
CA ARG A 225 -2.91 -4.90 -21.33
C ARG A 225 -3.57 -5.98 -20.49
N TRP A 226 -4.21 -5.59 -19.39
CA TRP A 226 -4.87 -6.51 -18.46
C TRP A 226 -6.36 -6.20 -18.33
N LYS A 227 -7.17 -7.25 -18.19
CA LYS A 227 -8.62 -7.18 -17.94
C LYS A 227 -8.99 -8.13 -16.82
N PHE A 228 -9.86 -7.68 -15.93
CA PHE A 228 -10.37 -8.51 -14.85
C PHE A 228 -11.14 -9.72 -15.41
N PRO A 229 -10.88 -10.96 -14.93
CA PRO A 229 -10.04 -11.33 -13.79
C PRO A 229 -8.69 -11.95 -14.19
N GLY A 230 -7.97 -11.51 -15.22
CA GLY A 230 -6.71 -12.13 -15.65
C GLY A 230 -5.68 -12.34 -14.51
N ILE A 231 -4.83 -13.36 -14.62
CA ILE A 231 -3.83 -13.71 -13.58
C ILE A 231 -2.71 -12.67 -13.40
N GLY A 232 -2.53 -11.75 -14.35
CA GLY A 232 -1.42 -10.78 -14.33
C GLY A 232 -0.08 -11.37 -14.79
N GLU A 233 0.99 -10.58 -14.73
CA GLU A 233 2.35 -11.02 -15.07
C GLU A 233 3.37 -10.55 -14.03
N PHE A 234 4.44 -11.33 -13.84
CA PHE A 234 5.59 -10.93 -13.02
C PHE A 234 6.30 -9.70 -13.61
N GLN A 235 6.65 -8.73 -12.76
CA GLN A 235 7.14 -7.40 -13.18
C GLN A 235 8.60 -7.14 -12.80
N CYS A 236 9.45 -8.17 -12.88
CA CYS A 236 10.83 -8.14 -12.40
C CYS A 236 11.90 -8.12 -13.49
N TYR A 237 11.53 -7.81 -14.74
CA TYR A 237 12.40 -7.97 -15.90
C TYR A 237 13.25 -6.72 -16.21
N ASP A 238 13.23 -5.69 -15.36
CA ASP A 238 14.19 -4.60 -15.45
C ASP A 238 15.61 -5.11 -15.13
N LYS A 239 16.63 -4.46 -15.71
CA LYS A 239 18.02 -4.95 -15.58
C LYS A 239 18.53 -5.02 -14.13
N TYR A 240 17.98 -4.24 -13.21
CA TYR A 240 18.44 -4.20 -11.83
C TYR A 240 17.88 -5.38 -11.04
N MET A 241 16.58 -5.64 -11.17
CA MET A 241 15.95 -6.83 -10.59
C MET A 241 16.50 -8.12 -11.22
N MET A 242 16.71 -8.15 -12.54
CA MET A 242 17.33 -9.31 -13.19
C MET A 242 18.76 -9.59 -12.70
N LYS A 243 19.56 -8.53 -12.47
CA LYS A 243 20.88 -8.67 -11.85
C LYS A 243 20.79 -9.22 -10.42
N ASP A 244 19.82 -8.75 -9.64
CA ASP A 244 19.59 -9.24 -8.27
C ASP A 244 19.16 -10.71 -8.24
N LEU A 245 18.23 -11.10 -9.12
CA LEU A 245 17.80 -12.50 -9.29
C LEU A 245 18.98 -13.41 -9.61
N LYS A 246 19.84 -13.00 -10.54
CA LYS A 246 21.05 -13.75 -10.90
C LYS A 246 21.99 -13.94 -9.71
N MET A 247 22.18 -12.90 -8.90
CA MET A 247 22.99 -13.00 -7.68
C MET A 247 22.35 -13.92 -6.64
N ALA A 248 21.02 -13.87 -6.46
CA ALA A 248 20.29 -14.76 -5.55
C ALA A 248 20.44 -16.24 -5.98
N ALA A 249 20.27 -16.53 -7.27
CA ALA A 249 20.41 -17.87 -7.83
C ALA A 249 21.83 -18.44 -7.67
N CYS A 250 22.85 -17.59 -7.80
CA CYS A 250 24.25 -17.99 -7.54
C CYS A 250 24.49 -18.37 -6.07
N ARG A 251 23.84 -17.68 -5.11
CA ARG A 251 23.95 -18.01 -3.68
C ARG A 251 23.32 -19.35 -3.36
N GLU A 252 22.23 -19.69 -4.03
CA GLU A 252 21.58 -21.02 -3.96
C GLU A 252 22.33 -22.13 -4.72
N ARG A 253 23.49 -21.81 -5.32
CA ARG A 253 24.29 -22.74 -6.14
C ARG A 253 23.49 -23.31 -7.34
N LYS A 254 22.53 -22.53 -7.83
CA LYS A 254 21.69 -22.83 -8.99
C LYS A 254 21.71 -21.65 -9.97
N PRO A 255 22.86 -21.27 -10.52
CA PRO A 255 22.99 -20.06 -11.34
C PRO A 255 21.98 -19.98 -12.50
N GLN A 256 21.58 -21.13 -13.06
CA GLN A 256 20.58 -21.22 -14.14
C GLN A 256 19.18 -20.73 -13.73
N TRP A 257 18.83 -20.76 -12.44
CA TRP A 257 17.58 -20.19 -11.94
C TRP A 257 17.55 -18.66 -12.00
N GLY A 258 18.71 -18.05 -12.23
CA GLY A 258 18.90 -16.62 -12.29
C GLY A 258 18.86 -16.03 -13.69
N ASP A 259 18.70 -16.85 -14.73
CA ASP A 259 18.83 -16.41 -16.12
C ASP A 259 17.61 -15.59 -16.58
N ARG A 260 16.40 -15.96 -16.12
CA ARG A 260 15.11 -15.24 -16.33
C ARG A 260 14.12 -15.57 -15.22
N GLY A 261 13.01 -14.82 -15.15
CA GLY A 261 11.81 -15.25 -14.43
C GLY A 261 11.09 -16.43 -15.09
N PRO A 262 10.03 -16.98 -14.48
CA PRO A 262 9.29 -18.14 -14.99
C PRO A 262 8.78 -17.93 -16.42
N GLN A 263 9.12 -18.87 -17.32
CA GLN A 263 8.75 -18.79 -18.75
C GLN A 263 7.40 -19.46 -19.05
N ASN A 264 6.86 -20.22 -18.10
CA ASN A 264 5.61 -20.97 -18.19
C ASN A 264 4.45 -20.30 -17.40
N ALA A 265 4.57 -18.99 -17.11
CA ALA A 265 3.62 -18.22 -16.29
C ALA A 265 2.49 -17.53 -17.09
N GLY A 266 2.32 -17.87 -18.36
CA GLY A 266 1.23 -17.32 -19.19
C GLY A 266 1.40 -15.81 -19.46
N CYS A 267 0.27 -15.13 -19.65
CA CYS A 267 0.21 -13.69 -19.88
C CYS A 267 -0.86 -13.02 -19.02
N TYR A 268 -0.95 -11.68 -19.08
CA TYR A 268 -1.85 -10.87 -18.25
C TYR A 268 -3.28 -11.41 -18.14
N ASN A 269 -3.86 -11.84 -19.26
CA ASN A 269 -5.26 -12.25 -19.36
C ASN A 269 -5.46 -13.77 -19.38
N SER A 270 -4.40 -14.55 -19.15
CA SER A 270 -4.53 -15.99 -18.98
C SER A 270 -5.45 -16.32 -17.79
N LEU A 271 -6.19 -17.42 -17.91
CA LEU A 271 -6.86 -18.05 -16.77
C LEU A 271 -5.87 -19.00 -16.08
N PRO A 272 -6.06 -19.34 -14.80
CA PRO A 272 -5.14 -20.23 -14.10
C PRO A 272 -4.99 -21.61 -14.76
N SER A 273 -6.08 -22.15 -15.30
CA SER A 273 -6.06 -23.44 -16.01
C SER A 273 -5.36 -23.32 -17.35
N GLY A 274 -4.44 -24.24 -17.63
CA GLY A 274 -3.60 -24.27 -18.82
C GLY A 274 -2.35 -23.40 -18.71
N VAL A 275 -2.00 -22.91 -17.51
CA VAL A 275 -0.76 -22.17 -17.25
C VAL A 275 0.15 -23.01 -16.34
N PRO A 276 1.15 -23.71 -16.90
CA PRO A 276 1.89 -24.74 -16.15
C PRO A 276 2.57 -24.24 -14.87
N PHE A 277 2.98 -22.96 -14.81
CA PHE A 277 3.56 -22.42 -13.59
C PHE A 277 2.58 -22.41 -12.40
N PHE A 278 1.29 -22.20 -12.65
CA PHE A 278 0.25 -22.08 -11.62
C PHE A 278 -0.55 -23.38 -11.39
N GLU A 279 -0.16 -24.45 -12.08
CA GLU A 279 -0.70 -25.81 -11.95
C GLU A 279 0.30 -26.71 -11.21
N GLU A 280 -0.09 -27.96 -10.94
CA GLU A 280 0.85 -28.97 -10.46
C GLU A 280 1.72 -29.47 -11.62
N GLY A 281 3.03 -29.55 -11.42
CA GLY A 281 3.93 -30.04 -12.47
C GLY A 281 5.39 -29.64 -12.28
N GLN A 282 6.21 -29.99 -13.28
CA GLN A 282 7.61 -29.57 -13.36
C GLN A 282 7.70 -28.05 -13.53
N GLU A 283 8.65 -27.42 -12.83
CA GLU A 283 8.84 -25.95 -12.84
C GLU A 283 7.57 -25.14 -12.49
N SER A 284 6.66 -25.76 -11.71
CA SER A 284 5.49 -25.09 -11.14
C SER A 284 5.85 -24.23 -9.92
N PHE A 285 4.89 -23.48 -9.41
CA PHE A 285 4.98 -22.73 -8.15
C PHE A 285 5.31 -23.60 -6.92
N LEU A 286 5.09 -24.92 -7.00
CA LEU A 286 5.43 -25.90 -5.95
C LEU A 286 6.82 -26.52 -6.11
N SER A 287 7.45 -26.38 -7.29
CA SER A 287 8.80 -26.89 -7.55
C SER A 287 9.86 -26.12 -6.77
N ASP A 288 11.06 -26.68 -6.65
CA ASP A 288 12.18 -26.00 -5.98
C ASP A 288 12.51 -24.65 -6.65
N TYR A 289 12.47 -24.59 -7.97
CA TYR A 289 12.64 -23.34 -8.72
C TYR A 289 11.51 -22.34 -8.44
N GLY A 290 10.25 -22.79 -8.48
CA GLY A 290 9.09 -21.94 -8.23
C GLY A 290 9.11 -21.35 -6.83
N ARG A 291 9.44 -22.15 -5.81
CA ARG A 291 9.62 -21.68 -4.42
C ARG A 291 10.74 -20.66 -4.33
N PHE A 292 11.92 -20.96 -4.88
CA PHE A 292 13.05 -20.02 -4.92
C PHE A 292 12.64 -18.68 -5.55
N PHE A 293 12.01 -18.71 -6.73
CA PHE A 293 11.62 -17.50 -7.44
C PHE A 293 10.57 -16.69 -6.67
N LEU A 294 9.54 -17.34 -6.11
CA LEU A 294 8.48 -16.67 -5.36
C LEU A 294 8.97 -16.13 -4.00
N GLU A 295 9.87 -16.84 -3.32
CA GLU A 295 10.55 -16.34 -2.12
C GLU A 295 11.40 -15.13 -2.42
N TRP A 296 12.19 -15.15 -3.50
CA TRP A 296 12.95 -13.98 -3.94
C TRP A 296 12.03 -12.81 -4.29
N TYR A 297 11.05 -13.02 -5.16
CA TYR A 297 10.18 -11.95 -5.70
C TYR A 297 9.35 -11.28 -4.59
N SER A 298 8.73 -12.05 -3.70
CA SER A 298 8.01 -11.52 -2.55
C SER A 298 8.94 -10.95 -1.48
N GLY A 299 10.11 -11.58 -1.25
CA GLY A 299 11.13 -11.10 -0.31
C GLY A 299 11.69 -9.73 -0.69
N ARG A 300 11.88 -9.46 -1.99
CA ARG A 300 12.29 -8.14 -2.49
C ARG A 300 11.26 -7.06 -2.19
N LEU A 301 9.97 -7.36 -2.38
CA LEU A 301 8.89 -6.45 -2.05
C LEU A 301 8.84 -6.14 -0.54
N ILE A 302 9.06 -7.16 0.30
CA ILE A 302 9.13 -6.99 1.76
C ILE A 302 10.34 -6.13 2.18
N CYS A 303 11.52 -6.33 1.57
CA CYS A 303 12.71 -5.52 1.83
C CYS A 303 12.53 -4.05 1.41
N HIS A 304 11.84 -3.81 0.30
CA HIS A 304 11.48 -2.46 -0.16
C HIS A 304 10.62 -1.74 0.87
N ALA A 305 9.55 -2.40 1.35
CA ALA A 305 8.70 -1.86 2.42
C ALA A 305 9.49 -1.57 3.70
N ASP A 306 10.36 -2.50 4.10
CA ASP A 306 11.20 -2.37 5.29
C ASP A 306 12.08 -1.12 5.24
N ALA A 307 12.78 -0.92 4.12
CA ALA A 307 13.69 0.20 3.94
C ALA A 307 12.96 1.55 3.98
N ILE A 308 11.82 1.69 3.28
CA ILE A 308 11.05 2.94 3.24
C ILE A 308 10.39 3.22 4.59
N LEU A 309 9.75 2.23 5.20
CA LEU A 309 9.05 2.41 6.47
C LEU A 309 10.01 2.68 7.62
N ALA A 310 11.23 2.13 7.60
CA ALA A 310 12.27 2.48 8.57
C ALA A 310 12.61 3.98 8.53
N LYS A 311 12.68 4.58 7.33
CA LYS A 311 12.89 6.03 7.16
C LYS A 311 11.70 6.83 7.66
N ALA A 312 10.49 6.45 7.24
CA ALA A 312 9.26 7.12 7.64
C ALA A 312 9.05 7.09 9.16
N ALA A 313 9.22 5.91 9.79
CA ALA A 313 9.10 5.75 11.24
C ALA A 313 10.11 6.61 11.99
N LYS A 314 11.37 6.65 11.54
CA LYS A 314 12.40 7.52 12.14
C LYS A 314 12.01 9.00 12.07
N ILE A 315 11.50 9.47 10.93
CA ILE A 315 11.09 10.86 10.73
C ILE A 315 9.89 11.21 11.63
N LEU A 316 8.92 10.28 11.74
CA LEU A 316 7.67 10.53 12.47
C LEU A 316 7.73 10.22 13.97
N ASN A 317 8.81 9.60 14.46
CA ASN A 317 8.94 9.15 15.86
C ASN A 317 8.60 10.27 16.87
N LYS A 318 9.08 11.49 16.64
CA LYS A 318 8.84 12.64 17.55
C LYS A 318 7.35 13.02 17.68
N TYR A 319 6.51 12.63 16.72
CA TYR A 319 5.06 12.88 16.72
C TYR A 319 4.26 11.68 17.22
N GLN A 320 4.90 10.59 17.64
CA GLN A 320 4.23 9.39 18.13
C GLN A 320 4.34 9.22 19.65
N GLU A 321 5.28 9.93 20.28
CA GLU A 321 5.58 9.84 21.72
C GLU A 321 4.63 10.67 22.61
N ASN A 322 3.93 11.67 22.06
CA ASN A 322 3.04 12.54 22.81
C ASN A 322 1.56 12.17 22.58
N GLU A 323 0.85 11.77 23.65
CA GLU A 323 -0.57 11.37 23.59
C GLU A 323 -1.50 12.50 23.10
N GLN A 324 -1.12 13.78 23.26
CA GLN A 324 -1.93 14.91 22.81
C GLN A 324 -1.82 15.23 21.31
N THR A 325 -0.76 14.79 20.62
CA THR A 325 -0.44 15.16 19.23
C THR A 325 0.04 13.97 18.40
N SER A 326 -0.59 12.81 18.57
CA SER A 326 -0.14 11.58 17.90
C SER A 326 -0.57 11.51 16.44
N VAL A 327 0.37 11.24 15.52
CA VAL A 327 0.09 10.90 14.11
C VAL A 327 0.33 9.41 13.86
N MET A 328 -0.52 8.80 13.03
CA MET A 328 -0.38 7.39 12.67
C MET A 328 0.40 7.23 11.35
N LEU A 329 1.46 6.42 11.39
CA LEU A 329 2.12 5.93 10.18
C LEU A 329 1.26 4.81 9.58
N VAL A 330 1.02 4.86 8.27
CA VAL A 330 0.20 3.86 7.57
C VAL A 330 0.89 3.32 6.34
N ALA A 331 0.67 2.03 6.07
CA ALA A 331 1.06 1.36 4.84
C ALA A 331 -0.13 0.59 4.25
N LYS A 332 -0.21 0.57 2.92
CA LYS A 332 -1.35 0.04 2.17
C LYS A 332 -0.97 -1.21 1.39
N ILE A 333 -1.86 -2.20 1.40
CA ILE A 333 -1.78 -3.40 0.54
C ILE A 333 -2.85 -3.36 -0.55
N GLY A 334 -2.59 -4.10 -1.63
CA GLY A 334 -3.54 -4.31 -2.73
C GLY A 334 -4.60 -5.34 -2.36
N GLY A 335 -5.84 -5.10 -2.77
CA GLY A 335 -6.96 -6.04 -2.60
C GLY A 335 -7.03 -7.00 -3.77
N ILE A 336 -6.21 -8.05 -3.75
CA ILE A 336 -6.14 -9.05 -4.82
C ILE A 336 -7.00 -10.24 -4.44
N TYR A 337 -8.29 -10.17 -4.75
CA TYR A 337 -9.29 -11.14 -4.28
C TYR A 337 -9.71 -12.16 -5.34
N TRP A 338 -9.32 -11.99 -6.61
CA TRP A 338 -9.63 -12.93 -7.68
C TRP A 338 -8.63 -14.08 -7.72
N TRP A 339 -9.10 -15.27 -8.12
CA TRP A 339 -8.37 -16.54 -8.02
C TRP A 339 -7.95 -16.95 -6.61
N TYR A 340 -8.41 -16.25 -5.56
CA TYR A 340 -8.10 -16.56 -4.16
C TYR A 340 -8.56 -17.97 -3.76
N GLN A 341 -9.59 -18.53 -4.39
CA GLN A 341 -10.06 -19.90 -4.11
C GLN A 341 -9.32 -20.99 -4.89
N THR A 342 -8.28 -20.64 -5.67
CA THR A 342 -7.39 -21.63 -6.31
C THR A 342 -6.30 -22.07 -5.32
N ILE A 343 -5.55 -23.14 -5.62
CA ILE A 343 -4.42 -23.54 -4.77
C ILE A 343 -3.24 -22.55 -4.90
N SER A 344 -3.00 -22.06 -6.11
CA SER A 344 -1.83 -21.24 -6.45
C SER A 344 -2.01 -19.76 -6.20
N HIS A 345 -3.24 -19.23 -6.10
CA HIS A 345 -3.51 -17.80 -5.91
C HIS A 345 -2.75 -16.90 -6.91
N PRO A 346 -2.83 -17.18 -8.23
CA PRO A 346 -1.88 -16.66 -9.22
C PRO A 346 -1.83 -15.13 -9.30
N ALA A 347 -2.95 -14.43 -9.10
CA ALA A 347 -2.98 -12.97 -9.09
C ALA A 347 -2.25 -12.39 -7.86
N GLU A 348 -2.33 -13.05 -6.70
CA GLU A 348 -1.55 -12.64 -5.52
C GLU A 348 -0.06 -12.87 -5.76
N LEU A 349 0.31 -14.01 -6.35
CA LEU A 349 1.70 -14.34 -6.68
C LEU A 349 2.33 -13.31 -7.63
N THR A 350 1.65 -12.98 -8.73
CA THR A 350 2.17 -12.00 -9.71
C THR A 350 2.25 -10.59 -9.10
N ALA A 351 1.33 -10.22 -8.21
CA ALA A 351 1.38 -8.98 -7.44
C ALA A 351 2.49 -8.94 -6.37
N GLY A 352 3.13 -10.07 -6.07
CA GLY A 352 4.25 -10.18 -5.12
C GLY A 352 3.85 -10.68 -3.72
N TYR A 353 2.59 -11.02 -3.50
CA TYR A 353 2.16 -11.70 -2.29
C TYR A 353 2.33 -13.20 -2.50
N TYR A 354 3.33 -13.82 -1.86
CA TYR A 354 3.50 -15.27 -1.91
C TYR A 354 2.49 -15.98 -0.98
N ASN A 355 1.21 -15.72 -1.23
CA ASN A 355 0.08 -16.36 -0.59
C ASN A 355 -0.37 -17.54 -1.46
N THR A 356 -0.66 -18.67 -0.84
CA THR A 356 -1.23 -19.86 -1.49
C THR A 356 -2.14 -20.56 -0.49
N ALA A 357 -2.88 -21.58 -0.92
CA ALA A 357 -3.67 -22.40 0.01
C ALA A 357 -2.82 -23.07 1.12
N LEU A 358 -1.49 -23.17 0.93
CA LEU A 358 -0.56 -23.84 1.83
C LEU A 358 0.38 -22.86 2.57
N ARG A 359 0.36 -21.57 2.26
CA ARG A 359 1.31 -20.58 2.77
C ARG A 359 0.65 -19.24 2.98
N ASP A 360 0.76 -18.70 4.19
CA ASP A 360 0.33 -17.34 4.48
C ASP A 360 1.32 -16.31 3.92
N GLY A 361 0.92 -15.63 2.84
CA GLY A 361 1.70 -14.58 2.20
C GLY A 361 1.65 -13.23 2.90
N TYR A 362 0.64 -12.99 3.73
CA TYR A 362 0.41 -11.71 4.39
C TYR A 362 1.13 -11.60 5.72
N ASP A 363 1.35 -12.71 6.43
CA ASP A 363 2.11 -12.74 7.70
C ASP A 363 3.46 -12.01 7.66
N PRO A 364 4.36 -12.24 6.68
CA PRO A 364 5.62 -11.50 6.62
C PRO A 364 5.43 -10.01 6.27
N VAL A 365 4.45 -9.67 5.42
CA VAL A 365 4.14 -8.27 5.07
C VAL A 365 3.69 -7.50 6.30
N VAL A 366 2.71 -8.03 7.02
CA VAL A 366 2.17 -7.43 8.24
C VAL A 366 3.22 -7.40 9.35
N SER A 367 4.10 -8.39 9.43
CA SER A 367 5.22 -8.39 10.36
C SER A 367 6.17 -7.21 10.14
N VAL A 368 6.45 -6.84 8.89
CA VAL A 368 7.30 -5.68 8.59
C VAL A 368 6.61 -4.37 8.93
N PHE A 369 5.30 -4.26 8.68
CA PHE A 369 4.55 -3.04 9.03
C PHE A 369 4.51 -2.85 10.55
N SER A 370 4.20 -3.92 11.30
CA SER A 370 4.16 -3.92 12.77
C SER A 370 5.51 -3.54 13.38
N ARG A 371 6.61 -4.06 12.84
CA ARG A 371 7.98 -3.72 13.28
C ARG A 371 8.27 -2.21 13.24
N HIS A 372 7.69 -1.49 12.29
CA HIS A 372 7.87 -0.04 12.12
C HIS A 372 6.74 0.78 12.76
N GLY A 373 5.84 0.15 13.50
CA GLY A 373 4.67 0.83 14.08
C GLY A 373 3.67 1.35 13.03
N ALA A 374 3.76 0.89 11.78
CA ALA A 374 2.84 1.27 10.73
C ALA A 374 1.52 0.51 10.88
N ALA A 375 0.39 1.21 10.83
CA ALA A 375 -0.93 0.60 10.74
C ALA A 375 -1.20 0.10 9.32
N LEU A 376 -2.00 -0.96 9.21
CA LEU A 376 -2.32 -1.61 7.95
C LEU A 376 -3.63 -1.07 7.38
N HIS A 377 -3.56 -0.50 6.17
CA HIS A 377 -4.73 -0.07 5.43
C HIS A 377 -5.28 -1.21 4.56
N ILE A 378 -6.42 -1.77 4.98
CA ILE A 378 -7.05 -2.95 4.39
C ILE A 378 -8.14 -2.60 3.37
N PRO A 379 -8.20 -3.31 2.23
CA PRO A 379 -9.24 -3.18 1.22
C PRO A 379 -10.48 -4.05 1.54
N CYS A 380 -11.40 -4.11 0.57
CA CYS A 380 -12.50 -5.06 0.45
C CYS A 380 -13.55 -5.07 1.58
N LEU A 381 -13.63 -4.03 2.41
CA LEU A 381 -14.64 -3.98 3.48
C LEU A 381 -16.09 -3.90 2.97
N ASP A 382 -16.29 -3.56 1.71
CA ASP A 382 -17.57 -3.42 1.04
C ASP A 382 -18.01 -4.65 0.24
N MET A 383 -17.09 -5.54 -0.10
CA MET A 383 -17.31 -6.59 -1.09
C MET A 383 -17.86 -7.87 -0.45
N MET A 384 -18.64 -8.63 -1.22
CA MET A 384 -19.12 -9.97 -0.86
C MET A 384 -18.72 -10.98 -1.93
N ASP A 385 -18.47 -12.22 -1.53
CA ASP A 385 -18.08 -13.27 -2.48
C ASP A 385 -19.18 -13.50 -3.54
N SER A 386 -20.44 -13.38 -3.13
CA SER A 386 -21.63 -13.54 -3.98
C SER A 386 -21.81 -12.46 -5.06
N GLU A 387 -21.03 -11.37 -5.03
CA GLU A 387 -21.10 -10.30 -6.02
C GLU A 387 -20.20 -10.54 -7.23
N THR A 388 -19.41 -11.61 -7.19
CA THR A 388 -18.50 -11.99 -8.25
C THR A 388 -18.95 -13.30 -8.93
N PRO A 389 -18.74 -13.45 -10.25
CA PRO A 389 -19.03 -14.70 -10.93
C PRO A 389 -18.27 -15.89 -10.29
N PRO A 390 -18.94 -17.02 -9.99
CA PRO A 390 -18.27 -18.19 -9.38
C PRO A 390 -17.09 -18.72 -10.18
N THR A 391 -17.11 -18.55 -11.50
CA THR A 391 -16.03 -18.96 -12.40
C THR A 391 -14.71 -18.20 -12.19
N TYR A 392 -14.74 -17.05 -11.52
CA TYR A 392 -13.55 -16.25 -11.24
C TYR A 392 -12.88 -16.62 -9.91
N LEU A 393 -13.49 -17.53 -9.15
CA LEU A 393 -12.93 -18.10 -7.91
C LEU A 393 -12.46 -17.00 -6.95
N CYS A 394 -13.21 -15.90 -6.89
CA CYS A 394 -12.93 -14.76 -6.05
C CYS A 394 -13.33 -15.06 -4.60
N SER A 395 -12.60 -14.49 -3.63
CA SER A 395 -13.05 -14.46 -2.24
C SER A 395 -12.53 -13.22 -1.51
N PRO A 396 -13.12 -12.02 -1.75
CA PRO A 396 -12.83 -10.85 -0.94
C PRO A 396 -13.12 -11.06 0.56
N GLU A 397 -14.14 -11.84 0.92
CA GLU A 397 -14.44 -12.14 2.33
C GLU A 397 -13.38 -13.08 2.93
N GLY A 398 -12.88 -14.05 2.16
CA GLY A 398 -11.78 -14.93 2.56
C GLY A 398 -10.48 -14.16 2.79
N LEU A 399 -10.11 -13.30 1.83
CA LEU A 399 -8.95 -12.42 1.92
C LEU A 399 -9.03 -11.51 3.16
N LEU A 400 -10.17 -10.85 3.37
CA LEU A 400 -10.37 -9.98 4.53
C LEU A 400 -10.19 -10.75 5.85
N LYS A 401 -10.76 -11.95 5.97
CA LYS A 401 -10.61 -12.81 7.16
C LYS A 401 -9.15 -13.20 7.40
N GLN A 402 -8.41 -13.55 6.35
CA GLN A 402 -6.98 -13.88 6.47
C GLN A 402 -6.19 -12.68 7.00
N ILE A 403 -6.35 -11.50 6.39
CA ILE A 403 -5.65 -10.28 6.81
C ILE A 403 -5.99 -9.93 8.26
N GLN A 404 -7.26 -10.03 8.68
CA GLN A 404 -7.67 -9.76 10.06
C GLN A 404 -7.04 -10.75 11.05
N SER A 405 -6.96 -12.03 10.71
CA SER A 405 -6.31 -13.07 11.52
C SER A 405 -4.82 -12.77 11.73
N VAL A 406 -4.11 -12.48 10.64
CA VAL A 406 -2.69 -12.10 10.67
C VAL A 406 -2.46 -10.83 11.47
N SER A 407 -3.33 -9.83 11.30
CA SER A 407 -3.21 -8.55 11.99
C SER A 407 -3.35 -8.70 13.51
N LYS A 408 -4.27 -9.57 13.97
CA LYS A 408 -4.40 -9.93 15.38
C LYS A 408 -3.14 -10.62 15.90
N LYS A 409 -2.57 -11.55 15.14
CA LYS A 409 -1.32 -12.24 15.50
C LYS A 409 -0.13 -11.28 15.62
N ARG A 410 -0.06 -10.25 14.79
CA ARG A 410 1.05 -9.29 14.71
C ARG A 410 0.83 -7.99 15.49
N ILE A 411 -0.30 -7.84 16.18
CA ILE A 411 -0.68 -6.69 17.01
C ILE A 411 -0.50 -5.38 16.24
N ILE A 412 -1.25 -5.23 15.15
CA ILE A 412 -1.20 -4.07 14.26
C ILE A 412 -2.57 -3.41 14.15
N LYS A 413 -2.58 -2.08 14.20
CA LYS A 413 -3.81 -1.29 14.01
C LYS A 413 -4.30 -1.44 12.56
N LEU A 414 -5.61 -1.51 12.38
CA LEU A 414 -6.26 -1.63 11.07
C LEU A 414 -6.93 -0.32 10.66
N ILE A 415 -6.82 0.05 9.38
CA ILE A 415 -7.51 1.17 8.73
C ILE A 415 -8.29 0.63 7.55
N GLY A 416 -9.55 1.02 7.42
CA GLY A 416 -10.45 0.44 6.42
C GLY A 416 -10.67 1.32 5.19
N ARG A 417 -10.90 0.70 4.03
CA ARG A 417 -11.53 1.34 2.87
C ARG A 417 -12.45 0.39 2.09
N ASN A 418 -13.36 0.96 1.32
CA ASN A 418 -14.03 0.23 0.25
C ASN A 418 -13.14 0.12 -1.00
N THR A 419 -13.44 -0.88 -1.83
CA THR A 419 -12.74 -1.18 -3.08
C THR A 419 -13.56 -0.77 -4.28
N THR A 420 -14.88 -1.00 -4.22
CA THR A 420 -15.82 -0.61 -5.27
C THR A 420 -16.62 0.61 -4.84
N GLU A 421 -17.12 1.37 -5.81
CA GLU A 421 -18.03 2.49 -5.52
C GLU A 421 -19.35 1.96 -4.94
N ARG A 422 -19.70 2.37 -3.71
CA ARG A 422 -20.82 1.80 -2.96
C ARG A 422 -21.70 2.82 -2.27
N HIS A 423 -22.90 3.02 -2.83
CA HIS A 423 -23.91 3.95 -2.30
C HIS A 423 -25.16 3.25 -1.76
N ASP A 424 -25.30 1.95 -2.02
CA ASP A 424 -26.47 1.16 -1.63
C ASP A 424 -26.45 0.81 -0.13
N LYS A 425 -27.65 0.69 0.47
CA LYS A 425 -27.79 0.42 1.91
C LYS A 425 -27.13 -0.89 2.34
N SER A 426 -27.15 -1.92 1.50
CA SER A 426 -26.55 -3.22 1.78
C SER A 426 -25.04 -3.14 1.89
N GLY A 427 -24.37 -2.52 0.90
CA GLY A 427 -22.93 -2.30 0.89
C GLY A 427 -22.47 -1.45 2.08
N LEU A 428 -23.18 -0.35 2.37
CA LEU A 428 -22.84 0.50 3.52
C LEU A 428 -23.00 -0.23 4.87
N ARG A 429 -24.03 -1.07 5.03
CA ARG A 429 -24.17 -1.92 6.23
C ARG A 429 -23.08 -2.97 6.31
N ARG A 430 -22.67 -3.54 5.18
CA ARG A 430 -21.56 -4.51 5.12
C ARG A 430 -20.26 -3.88 5.59
N ILE A 431 -19.94 -2.68 5.09
CA ILE A 431 -18.79 -1.89 5.54
C ILE A 431 -18.82 -1.72 7.05
N HIS A 432 -19.95 -1.27 7.60
CA HIS A 432 -20.10 -1.12 9.04
C HIS A 432 -19.83 -2.44 9.78
N SER A 433 -20.49 -3.54 9.40
CA SER A 433 -20.27 -4.85 10.05
C SER A 433 -18.82 -5.31 10.01
N ASN A 434 -18.12 -5.09 8.89
CA ASN A 434 -16.73 -5.47 8.74
C ASN A 434 -15.77 -4.56 9.53
N CYS A 435 -16.13 -3.30 9.75
CA CYS A 435 -15.36 -2.37 10.60
C CYS A 435 -15.45 -2.73 12.09
N TYR A 436 -16.61 -3.24 12.52
CA TYR A 436 -16.96 -3.54 13.92
C TYR A 436 -16.95 -5.03 14.26
N ASN A 437 -16.28 -5.86 13.48
CA ASN A 437 -16.31 -7.30 13.70
C ASN A 437 -15.73 -7.66 15.08
N ARG A 438 -16.61 -8.11 16.00
CA ARG A 438 -16.31 -8.44 17.41
C ARG A 438 -15.25 -9.53 17.58
N GLN A 439 -14.98 -10.32 16.55
CA GLN A 439 -13.96 -11.38 16.59
C GLN A 439 -12.54 -10.86 16.29
N THR A 440 -12.43 -9.63 15.80
CA THR A 440 -11.19 -9.02 15.29
C THR A 440 -10.96 -7.63 15.90
N GLU A 441 -9.78 -7.05 15.68
CA GLU A 441 -9.52 -5.66 16.11
C GLU A 441 -10.42 -4.70 15.30
N VAL A 442 -11.16 -3.83 16.00
CA VAL A 442 -11.96 -2.77 15.38
C VAL A 442 -11.04 -1.84 14.60
N VAL A 443 -11.40 -1.53 13.36
CA VAL A 443 -10.63 -0.59 12.54
C VAL A 443 -10.59 0.79 13.22
N ARG A 444 -9.46 1.47 13.18
CA ARG A 444 -9.29 2.78 13.86
C ARG A 444 -9.99 3.92 13.11
N SER A 445 -10.18 3.77 11.82
CA SER A 445 -10.87 4.71 10.95
C SER A 445 -11.26 4.01 9.65
N PHE A 446 -12.21 4.61 8.93
CA PHE A 446 -12.65 4.13 7.62
C PHE A 446 -12.58 5.27 6.60
N THR A 447 -11.86 5.06 5.50
CA THR A 447 -11.78 6.00 4.37
C THR A 447 -12.72 5.56 3.25
N TYR A 448 -13.79 6.32 3.04
CA TYR A 448 -14.69 6.14 1.92
C TYR A 448 -14.01 6.58 0.61
N PHE A 449 -13.77 5.62 -0.26
CA PHE A 449 -13.11 5.78 -1.55
C PHE A 449 -14.18 5.75 -2.66
N ARG A 450 -14.67 6.90 -3.16
CA ARG A 450 -14.10 8.24 -3.04
C ARG A 450 -15.16 9.31 -3.34
N MET A 451 -14.85 10.58 -3.03
CA MET A 451 -15.71 11.72 -3.33
C MET A 451 -15.91 11.90 -4.83
N ASN A 452 -17.16 11.91 -5.29
CA ASN A 452 -17.53 12.15 -6.67
C ASN A 452 -18.96 12.70 -6.73
N ASP A 453 -19.49 12.99 -7.92
CA ASP A 453 -20.86 13.50 -8.04
C ASP A 453 -21.92 12.48 -7.59
N GLY A 454 -21.58 11.17 -7.63
CA GLY A 454 -22.45 10.07 -7.22
C GLY A 454 -22.84 10.13 -5.75
N ILE A 455 -21.91 10.43 -4.84
CA ILE A 455 -22.19 10.49 -3.39
C ILE A 455 -23.23 11.57 -3.03
N PHE A 456 -23.28 12.66 -3.80
CA PHE A 456 -24.14 13.81 -3.55
C PHE A 456 -25.51 13.73 -4.24
N ARG A 457 -25.80 12.66 -5.00
CA ARG A 457 -27.15 12.41 -5.52
C ARG A 457 -28.11 12.20 -4.36
N VAL A 458 -29.35 12.67 -4.49
CA VAL A 458 -30.34 12.65 -3.40
C VAL A 458 -30.53 11.24 -2.83
N GLU A 459 -30.69 10.22 -3.69
CA GLU A 459 -30.86 8.84 -3.24
C GLU A 459 -29.64 8.29 -2.48
N ASN A 460 -28.43 8.62 -2.93
CA ASN A 460 -27.17 8.13 -2.35
C ASN A 460 -26.84 8.87 -1.05
N TRP A 461 -27.05 10.18 -1.04
CA TRP A 461 -26.86 11.02 0.15
C TRP A 461 -27.78 10.60 1.30
N ASN A 462 -29.03 10.24 0.97
CA ASN A 462 -30.00 9.71 1.93
C ASN A 462 -29.58 8.35 2.54
N ASN A 463 -28.67 7.61 1.90
CA ASN A 463 -28.06 6.40 2.46
C ASN A 463 -26.75 6.71 3.20
N PHE A 464 -25.95 7.63 2.66
CA PHE A 464 -24.63 7.99 3.17
C PHE A 464 -24.70 8.67 4.55
N VAL A 465 -25.59 9.65 4.74
CA VAL A 465 -25.69 10.37 6.03
C VAL A 465 -26.07 9.44 7.20
N PRO A 466 -27.08 8.55 7.09
CA PRO A 466 -27.32 7.55 8.12
C PRO A 466 -26.13 6.62 8.38
N PHE A 467 -25.40 6.23 7.34
CA PHE A 467 -24.20 5.41 7.48
C PHE A 467 -23.09 6.14 8.26
N VAL A 468 -22.80 7.41 7.95
CA VAL A 468 -21.84 8.23 8.69
C VAL A 468 -22.22 8.35 10.16
N ARG A 469 -23.50 8.60 10.43
CA ARG A 469 -24.02 8.67 11.80
C ARG A 469 -23.92 7.34 12.52
N LEU A 470 -24.19 6.23 11.85
CA LEU A 470 -24.10 4.88 12.41
C LEU A 470 -22.64 4.57 12.81
N MET A 471 -21.68 4.87 11.96
CA MET A 471 -20.25 4.68 12.22
C MET A 471 -19.73 5.56 13.36
N SER A 472 -20.42 6.66 13.67
CA SER A 472 -20.03 7.63 14.72
C SER A 472 -20.71 7.40 16.07
N ARG A 473 -21.58 6.38 16.20
CA ARG A 473 -22.24 6.04 17.46
C ARG A 473 -21.33 5.21 18.34
N ASP A 474 -21.39 5.45 19.64
CA ASP A 474 -20.92 4.47 20.62
C ASP A 474 -21.94 3.31 20.59
N LEU A 475 -21.58 2.20 19.95
CA LEU A 475 -21.94 0.83 20.38
C LEU A 475 -23.20 0.52 21.17
#